data_AF-A0A2V9FMW7-F1
#
_entry.id   AF-A0A2V9FMW7-F1
#
_cell.length_a   1.000
_cell.length_b   1.000
_cell.length_c   1.000
_cell.angle_alpha   90.00
_cell.angle_beta   90.00
_cell.angle_gamma   90.00
#
_symmetry.space_group_name_H-M   'P 1'
#
loop_
_entity.id
_entity.type
_entity.pdbx_description
1 polymer ?
#
loop_
_entity_poly.entity_id
_entity_poly.type
_entity_poly.pdbx_seq_one_letter_code
_entity_poly.pdbx_strand_id
1 'polypeptide(L)'
;MRECLYHPVQGYYSKAESKRFADYYTSVDVHPVFGRLLARQFVEMWENLGRPAELMLVEAGAGVGRCAVHVLDFCEAHMMPCATSPWSAVPLAANRPRFVRSAMRPPDALPLRP
;
A
#
# COMPACT_ATOMS: atom_id res chain seq x y z
N MET A 1 -16.89 -21.63 5.02
CA MET A 1 -16.54 -20.19 4.89
C MET A 1 -15.94 -19.83 3.52
N ARG A 2 -14.88 -20.51 3.04
CA ARG A 2 -14.23 -20.19 1.75
C ARG A 2 -15.22 -20.06 0.58
N GLU A 3 -16.13 -21.02 0.43
CA GLU A 3 -17.10 -21.06 -0.68
C GLU A 3 -18.03 -19.85 -0.69
N CYS A 4 -18.58 -19.50 0.48
CA CYS A 4 -19.46 -18.34 0.66
C CYS A 4 -18.76 -17.02 0.28
N LEU A 5 -17.44 -16.94 0.46
CA LEU A 5 -16.65 -15.74 0.18
C LEU A 5 -16.15 -15.69 -1.27
N TYR A 6 -15.68 -16.80 -1.82
CA TYR A 6 -14.88 -16.80 -3.05
C TYR A 6 -15.44 -17.64 -4.19
N HIS A 7 -16.63 -18.27 -4.06
CA HIS A 7 -17.23 -19.00 -5.17
C HIS A 7 -17.34 -18.09 -6.42
N PRO A 8 -16.87 -18.49 -7.62
CA PRO A 8 -16.73 -17.58 -8.77
C PRO A 8 -18.01 -16.84 -9.18
N VAL A 9 -19.18 -17.39 -8.88
CA VAL A 9 -20.47 -16.81 -9.26
C VAL A 9 -21.25 -16.28 -8.05
N GLN A 10 -21.22 -17.00 -6.93
CA GLN A 10 -22.07 -16.73 -5.77
C GLN A 10 -21.31 -16.17 -4.56
N GLY A 11 -19.98 -16.18 -4.63
CA GLY A 11 -19.10 -15.70 -3.57
C GLY A 11 -19.33 -14.23 -3.30
N TYR A 12 -19.32 -13.87 -2.02
CA TYR A 12 -19.44 -12.48 -1.61
C TYR A 12 -18.41 -11.60 -2.32
N TYR A 13 -17.17 -12.08 -2.54
CA TYR A 13 -16.04 -11.42 -3.22
C TYR A 13 -15.97 -11.58 -4.76
N SER A 14 -16.94 -12.25 -5.41
CA SER A 14 -16.92 -12.49 -6.87
C SER A 14 -17.77 -11.52 -7.71
N LYS A 15 -18.76 -10.85 -7.12
CA LYS A 15 -19.55 -9.74 -7.71
C LYS A 15 -18.70 -8.47 -8.00
N ALA A 16 -19.13 -7.62 -8.93
CA ALA A 16 -18.38 -6.43 -9.38
C ALA A 16 -18.12 -5.38 -8.28
N GLU A 17 -16.98 -4.70 -8.39
CA GLU A 17 -16.36 -3.83 -7.39
C GLU A 17 -17.21 -2.63 -6.92
N SER A 18 -18.05 -2.07 -7.80
CA SER A 18 -18.76 -0.80 -7.54
C SER A 18 -19.79 -0.89 -6.40
N LYS A 19 -20.36 -2.06 -6.11
CA LYS A 19 -21.28 -2.24 -4.98
C LYS A 19 -20.56 -2.57 -3.67
N ARG A 20 -19.36 -3.14 -3.70
CA ARG A 20 -18.66 -3.59 -2.48
C ARG A 20 -18.00 -2.47 -1.69
N PHE A 21 -17.39 -1.51 -2.38
CA PHE A 21 -16.78 -0.38 -1.70
C PHE A 21 -17.80 0.51 -0.99
N ALA A 22 -19.10 0.28 -1.21
CA ALA A 22 -20.17 0.92 -0.45
C ALA A 22 -20.50 0.19 0.87
N ASP A 23 -20.26 -1.12 0.98
CA ASP A 23 -20.62 -1.92 2.16
C ASP A 23 -19.55 -1.85 3.26
N TYR A 24 -18.32 -1.48 2.90
CA TYR A 24 -17.19 -1.41 3.82
C TYR A 24 -16.81 0.02 4.13
N TYR A 25 -16.90 0.35 5.42
CA TYR A 25 -16.32 1.53 6.01
C TYR A 25 -15.29 1.08 7.06
N THR A 26 -14.02 1.29 6.75
CA THR A 26 -12.85 0.78 7.51
C THR A 26 -12.07 1.92 8.14
N SER A 27 -11.07 1.62 8.97
CA SER A 27 -10.21 2.63 9.62
C SER A 27 -9.54 3.59 8.64
N VAL A 28 -9.22 3.12 7.43
CA VAL A 28 -8.63 3.92 6.35
C VAL A 28 -9.64 4.94 5.79
N ASP A 29 -10.94 4.68 5.93
CA ASP A 29 -12.03 5.53 5.44
C ASP A 29 -12.49 6.56 6.48
N VAL A 30 -12.16 6.34 7.76
CA VAL A 30 -12.48 7.25 8.87
C VAL A 30 -11.66 8.52 8.80
N HIS A 31 -10.33 8.39 8.76
CA HIS A 31 -9.43 9.54 8.75
C HIS A 31 -8.02 9.12 8.29
N PRO A 32 -7.25 9.99 7.59
CA PRO A 32 -5.88 9.68 7.15
C PRO A 32 -4.90 9.32 8.26
N VAL A 33 -5.21 9.65 9.52
CA VAL A 33 -4.33 9.39 10.68
C VAL A 33 -3.93 7.93 10.78
N PHE A 34 -4.80 6.99 10.39
CA PHE A 34 -4.47 5.57 10.39
C PHE A 34 -3.26 5.27 9.49
N GLY A 35 -3.24 5.78 8.26
CA GLY A 35 -2.09 5.64 7.35
C GLY A 35 -0.84 6.36 7.86
N ARG A 36 -0.99 7.53 8.51
CA ARG A 36 0.14 8.26 9.10
C ARG A 36 0.81 7.49 10.24
N LEU A 37 0.02 6.83 11.09
CA LEU A 37 0.54 5.99 12.16
C LEU A 37 1.27 4.77 11.58
N LEU A 38 0.72 4.14 10.55
CA LEU A 38 1.39 3.05 9.84
C LEU A 38 2.72 3.49 9.22
N ALA A 39 2.77 4.68 8.60
CA ALA A 39 4.02 5.23 8.06
C ALA A 39 5.12 5.32 9.14
N ARG A 40 4.77 5.80 10.35
CA ARG A 40 5.71 5.85 11.47
C ARG A 40 6.14 4.45 11.92
N GLN A 41 5.20 3.51 12.00
CA GLN A 41 5.51 2.12 12.35
C GLN A 41 6.45 1.47 11.33
N PHE A 42 6.27 1.74 10.03
CA PHE A 42 7.16 1.20 8.99
C PHE A 42 8.58 1.74 9.11
N VAL A 43 8.74 3.00 9.49
CA VAL A 43 10.09 3.56 9.78
C VAL A 43 10.70 2.89 10.99
N GLU A 44 9.94 2.71 12.07
CA GLU A 44 10.43 1.99 13.25
C GLU A 44 10.86 0.55 12.89
N MET A 45 10.06 -0.16 12.10
CA MET A 45 10.41 -1.49 11.61
C MET A 45 11.66 -1.47 10.73
N TRP A 46 11.79 -0.49 9.83
CA TRP A 46 12.98 -0.32 8.99
C TRP A 46 14.24 -0.11 9.84
N GLU A 47 14.16 0.71 10.88
CA GLU A 47 15.27 0.94 11.81
C GLU A 47 15.64 -0.33 12.59
N ASN A 48 14.63 -1.05 13.11
CA ASN A 48 14.83 -2.29 13.84
C ASN A 48 15.40 -3.43 12.97
N LEU A 49 15.17 -3.36 11.65
CA LEU A 49 15.78 -4.27 10.67
C LEU A 49 17.21 -3.87 10.27
N GLY A 50 17.80 -2.85 10.91
CA GLY A 50 19.16 -2.41 10.62
C GLY A 50 19.28 -1.52 9.39
N ARG A 51 18.21 -0.78 9.05
CA ARG A 51 18.19 0.21 7.95
C ARG A 51 18.56 -0.40 6.60
N PRO A 52 17.86 -1.46 6.14
CA PRO A 52 18.12 -2.06 4.85
C PRO A 52 17.93 -1.05 3.71
N ALA A 53 18.71 -1.18 2.63
CA ALA A 53 18.61 -0.29 1.47
C ALA A 53 17.22 -0.33 0.80
N GLU A 54 16.55 -1.48 0.88
CA GLU A 54 15.20 -1.69 0.36
C GLU A 54 14.30 -2.30 1.43
N LEU A 55 13.11 -1.72 1.59
CA LEU A 55 12.01 -2.29 2.39
C LEU A 55 10.77 -2.33 1.50
N MET A 56 10.28 -3.54 1.20
CA MET A 56 9.07 -3.73 0.40
C MET A 56 7.84 -3.76 1.31
N LEU A 57 6.85 -2.94 0.99
CA LEU A 57 5.55 -2.92 1.66
C LEU A 57 4.53 -3.67 0.80
N VAL A 58 3.80 -4.61 1.41
CA VAL A 58 2.81 -5.45 0.71
C VAL A 58 1.45 -5.30 1.39
N GLU A 59 0.45 -4.88 0.61
CA GLU A 59 -0.92 -4.70 1.07
C GLU A 59 -1.83 -5.79 0.49
N ALA A 60 -2.22 -6.75 1.32
CA ALA A 60 -3.18 -7.77 0.97
C ALA A 60 -4.61 -7.22 1.09
N GLY A 61 -5.41 -7.37 0.03
CA GLY A 61 -6.77 -6.85 -0.02
C GLY A 61 -6.85 -5.33 -0.15
N ALA A 62 -5.92 -4.72 -0.89
CA ALA A 62 -5.72 -3.26 -0.96
C ALA A 62 -6.91 -2.41 -1.41
N GLY A 63 -8.02 -3.02 -1.81
CA GLY A 63 -9.24 -2.32 -2.19
C GLY A 63 -8.97 -1.27 -3.28
N VAL A 64 -9.39 -0.02 -3.02
CA VAL A 64 -9.14 1.14 -3.90
C VAL A 64 -7.76 1.79 -3.71
N GLY A 65 -6.89 1.23 -2.86
CA GLY A 65 -5.52 1.73 -2.63
C GLY A 65 -5.42 2.92 -1.67
N ARG A 66 -6.49 3.26 -0.93
CA ARG A 66 -6.54 4.43 -0.04
C ARG A 66 -5.51 4.36 1.09
N CYS A 67 -5.21 3.17 1.60
CA CYS A 67 -4.21 2.97 2.65
C CYS A 67 -2.81 3.38 2.14
N ALA A 68 -2.42 2.84 0.98
CA ALA A 68 -1.16 3.15 0.32
C ALA A 68 -1.01 4.67 0.10
N VAL A 69 -2.04 5.34 -0.39
CA VAL A 69 -2.02 6.81 -0.59
C VAL A 69 -1.75 7.53 0.73
N HIS A 70 -2.49 7.23 1.79
CA HIS A 70 -2.31 7.90 3.09
C HIS A 70 -0.90 7.68 3.68
N VAL A 71 -0.32 6.49 3.50
CA VAL A 71 1.03 6.18 3.96
C VAL A 71 2.07 6.94 3.13
N LEU A 72 2.02 6.80 1.80
CA LEU A 72 3.02 7.35 0.89
C LEU A 72 3.03 8.88 0.92
N ASP A 73 1.86 9.53 0.94
CA ASP A 73 1.74 10.98 1.03
C ASP A 73 2.36 11.51 2.34
N PHE A 74 2.14 10.81 3.45
CA PHE A 74 2.71 11.20 4.73
C PHE A 74 4.24 10.99 4.76
N CYS A 75 4.72 9.87 4.23
CA CYS A 75 6.16 9.61 4.09
C CYS A 75 6.84 10.67 3.23
N GLU A 76 6.23 11.02 2.08
CA GLU A 76 6.74 12.04 1.14
C GLU A 76 6.80 13.41 1.80
N ALA A 77 5.74 13.84 2.49
CA ALA A 77 5.68 15.13 3.18
C ALA A 77 6.70 15.30 4.33
N HIS A 78 7.19 14.19 4.90
CA HIS A 78 8.13 14.20 6.03
C HIS A 78 9.51 13.62 5.67
N MET A 79 9.77 13.39 4.38
CA MET A 79 11.04 12.81 3.88
C MET A 79 11.43 11.51 4.59
N MET A 80 10.44 10.67 4.89
CA MET A 80 10.65 9.39 5.58
C MET A 80 11.18 8.32 4.60
N PRO A 81 11.99 7.35 5.06
CA PRO A 81 12.56 6.32 4.17
C PRO A 81 11.50 5.44 3.49
N CYS A 82 10.29 5.35 4.06
CA CYS A 82 9.15 4.67 3.44
C CYS A 82 8.61 5.36 2.17
N ALA A 83 9.01 6.60 1.85
CA ALA A 83 8.55 7.30 0.65
C ALA A 83 9.07 6.68 -0.65
N THR A 84 10.26 6.06 -0.59
CA THR A 84 10.92 5.42 -1.74
C THR A 84 10.78 3.90 -1.73
N SER A 85 10.20 3.34 -0.67
CA SER A 85 9.91 1.91 -0.55
C SER A 85 8.94 1.44 -1.65
N PRO A 86 9.23 0.31 -2.35
CA PRO A 86 8.28 -0.27 -3.28
C PRO A 86 7.02 -0.75 -2.55
N TRP A 87 5.83 -0.41 -3.08
CA TRP A 87 4.52 -0.84 -2.57
C TRP A 87 3.83 -1.80 -3.55
N SER A 88 3.56 -3.02 -3.09
CA SER A 88 2.81 -4.03 -3.85
C SER A 88 1.40 -4.19 -3.29
N ALA A 89 0.38 -3.88 -4.11
CA ALA A 89 -1.00 -4.09 -3.74
C ALA A 89 -1.54 -5.39 -4.34
N VAL A 90 -2.01 -6.29 -3.49
CA VAL A 90 -2.53 -7.60 -3.88
C VAL A 90 -4.05 -7.60 -3.73
N PRO A 91 -4.83 -7.62 -4.83
CA PRO A 91 -6.29 -7.65 -4.75
C PRO A 91 -6.80 -9.00 -4.22
N LEU A 92 -7.94 -8.98 -3.52
CA LEU A 92 -8.54 -10.18 -2.91
C LEU A 92 -9.21 -11.10 -3.94
N ALA A 93 -9.59 -10.57 -5.10
CA ALA A 93 -10.13 -11.33 -6.23
C ALA A 93 -9.04 -11.49 -7.30
N ALA A 94 -8.87 -12.72 -7.79
CA ALA A 94 -7.72 -13.26 -8.51
C ALA A 94 -7.39 -12.65 -9.89
N ASN A 95 -7.21 -11.34 -10.00
CA ASN A 95 -6.72 -10.72 -11.23
C ASN A 95 -5.55 -9.76 -10.95
N ARG A 96 -4.34 -10.34 -10.99
CA ARG A 96 -2.99 -9.76 -11.01
C ARG A 96 -2.67 -8.69 -9.93
N PRO A 97 -1.50 -8.78 -9.26
CA PRO A 97 -1.04 -7.71 -8.38
C PRO A 97 -1.01 -6.39 -9.17
N ARG A 98 -1.61 -5.34 -8.63
CA ARG A 98 -1.50 -3.98 -9.16
C ARG A 98 -0.41 -3.29 -8.36
N PHE A 99 0.65 -2.84 -9.03
CA PHE A 99 1.62 -1.97 -8.38
C PHE A 99 0.99 -0.58 -8.25
N VAL A 100 0.77 -0.13 -7.01
CA VAL A 100 0.07 1.14 -6.73
C VAL A 100 1.01 2.35 -6.85
N ARG A 101 2.33 2.16 -6.79
CA ARG A 101 3.36 3.11 -7.23
C ARG A 101 4.69 2.36 -7.24
N SER A 102 5.42 2.33 -8.34
CA SER A 102 6.87 2.06 -8.30
C SER A 102 7.51 3.43 -8.11
N ALA A 103 8.19 3.68 -6.99
CA ALA A 103 9.25 4.67 -7.03
C ALA A 103 10.22 4.18 -8.10
N MET A 104 10.34 4.92 -9.20
CA MET A 104 11.44 4.75 -10.15
C MET A 104 12.74 4.97 -9.37
N ARG A 105 13.68 4.03 -9.49
CA ARG A 105 15.06 4.16 -9.00
C ARG A 105 15.72 5.41 -9.61
N PRO A 106 16.43 6.29 -8.87
CA PRO A 106 17.34 7.27 -9.49
C PRO A 106 18.74 6.62 -9.68
N PRO A 107 19.55 7.07 -10.66
CA PRO A 107 20.44 8.19 -10.38
C PRO A 107 20.68 9.09 -11.60
N ASP A 108 20.15 10.31 -11.59
CA ASP A 108 20.84 11.37 -12.33
C ASP A 108 22.05 11.77 -11.50
N ALA A 109 23.22 11.61 -12.12
CA ALA A 109 24.50 12.04 -11.65
C ALA A 109 24.42 13.48 -11.12
N LEU A 110 24.80 13.68 -9.86
CA LEU A 110 25.33 14.98 -9.46
C LEU A 110 26.54 15.25 -10.37
N PRO A 111 26.57 16.33 -11.17
CA PRO A 111 27.77 16.65 -11.90
C PRO A 111 28.87 16.92 -10.87
N LEU A 112 30.01 16.24 -11.04
CA LEU A 112 31.25 16.60 -10.37
C LEU A 112 31.45 18.10 -10.60
N ARG A 113 31.44 18.88 -9.51
CA ARG A 113 31.79 20.29 -9.57
C ARG A 113 33.27 20.40 -9.97
N PRO A 114 33.65 21.39 -10.79
CA PRO A 114 35.04 21.65 -11.13
C PRO A 114 35.87 22.04 -9.91
#